data_AF-A0A2N7X5A2-F1
#
_entry.id   AF-A0A2N7X5A2-F1
#
_cell.length_a   1.000
_cell.length_b   1.000
_cell.length_c   1.000
_cell.angle_alpha   90.00
_cell.angle_beta   90.00
_cell.angle_gamma   90.00
#
_symmetry.space_group_name_H-M   'P 1'
#
loop_
_entity.id
_entity.type
_entity.pdbx_description
1 polymer ?
#
loop_
_entity_poly.entity_id
_entity_poly.type
_entity_poly.pdbx_seq_one_letter_code
_entity_poly.pdbx_strand_id
1 'polypeptide(L)'
;MATLLSADDDELQDILESGIAATRTLADTATLIVVLGMHRSGTSVIIRAMNTMGAELGDNLGNAVAGENDKGFFEDLDIVDINEGVLAAAGAKWHTLAPIDFGRIELEKLNTLRAKAVSALREKCGNRIFALKDPRLSRLLPFWQPVFDQLGLRVAYVIAVRNPISVGRSLQKRDHFPLDRSYLLWLNHMVPALQATRDRLRVIVEYDKLVDSPHGELLRIAEHLGLELDIDRASAFERDFLDKGLQHWRFEASDLEGIHSAPHEVRELFLALRSTSRSDGEQQPSALDTAVANAQRHLDEVVRGKSHDRTNDKFTSVFEHLAAPFRALRRRLSS
;
A
#
# COMPACT_ATOMS: atom_id res chain seq x y z
N MET A 1 -64.16 18.74 7.57
CA MET A 1 -62.73 19.09 7.56
C MET A 1 -61.97 18.07 8.37
N ALA A 2 -61.42 17.04 7.72
CA ALA A 2 -60.36 16.20 8.27
C ALA A 2 -59.63 15.59 7.07
N THR A 3 -58.71 16.38 6.52
CA THR A 3 -57.81 15.98 5.45
C THR A 3 -56.80 15.01 6.06
N LEU A 4 -56.83 13.74 5.64
CA LEU A 4 -55.73 12.81 5.90
C LEU A 4 -54.49 13.34 5.17
N LEU A 5 -53.45 13.66 5.94
CA LEU A 5 -52.10 13.85 5.44
C LEU A 5 -51.55 12.47 5.06
N SER A 6 -51.43 12.19 3.76
CA SER A 6 -50.51 11.17 3.27
C SER A 6 -49.11 11.77 3.34
N ALA A 7 -48.31 11.34 4.31
CA ALA A 7 -46.86 11.42 4.15
C ALA A 7 -46.50 10.45 3.04
N ASP A 8 -45.80 10.94 2.01
CA ASP A 8 -45.35 10.12 0.89
C ASP A 8 -44.49 8.97 1.42
N ASP A 9 -44.81 7.73 1.02
CA ASP A 9 -44.12 6.50 1.45
C ASP A 9 -42.60 6.55 1.21
N ASP A 10 -42.15 7.35 0.24
CA ASP A 10 -40.74 7.58 -0.08
C ASP A 10 -39.99 8.35 1.03
N GLU A 11 -40.65 9.31 1.68
CA GLU A 11 -40.03 10.12 2.75
C GLU A 11 -39.89 9.29 4.04
N LEU A 12 -40.83 8.38 4.28
CA LEU A 12 -40.75 7.40 5.36
C LEU A 12 -39.70 6.32 5.07
N GLN A 13 -39.53 5.90 3.82
CA GLN A 13 -38.45 4.99 3.43
C GLN A 13 -37.07 5.63 3.59
N ASP A 14 -36.87 6.88 3.17
CA ASP A 14 -35.60 7.61 3.37
C ASP A 14 -35.28 7.82 4.86
N ILE A 15 -36.30 8.09 5.70
CA ILE A 15 -36.13 8.21 7.16
C ILE A 15 -35.82 6.84 7.80
N LEU A 16 -36.41 5.75 7.30
CA LEU A 16 -36.12 4.39 7.76
C LEU A 16 -34.73 3.93 7.32
N GLU A 17 -34.30 4.20 6.08
CA GLU A 17 -32.98 3.86 5.57
C GLU A 17 -31.87 4.68 6.26
N SER A 18 -32.09 5.98 6.49
CA SER A 18 -31.18 6.83 7.25
C SER A 18 -31.10 6.45 8.74
N GLY A 19 -32.21 6.01 9.33
CA GLY A 19 -32.27 5.47 10.70
C GLY A 19 -31.56 4.12 10.86
N ILE A 20 -31.67 3.23 9.86
CA ILE A 20 -30.96 1.94 9.83
C ILE A 20 -29.45 2.14 9.63
N ALA A 21 -29.05 3.08 8.76
CA ALA A 21 -27.64 3.45 8.60
C ALA A 21 -27.02 4.03 9.88
N ALA A 22 -27.80 4.77 10.67
CA ALA A 22 -27.36 5.35 11.95
C ALA A 22 -27.25 4.32 13.10
N THR A 23 -27.80 3.11 12.94
CA THR A 23 -27.86 2.09 14.01
C THR A 23 -26.91 0.90 13.78
N ARG A 24 -25.92 1.04 12.88
CA ARG A 24 -24.92 0.00 12.65
C ARG A 24 -23.88 0.03 13.77
N THR A 25 -23.92 -0.98 14.64
CA THR A 25 -22.93 -1.11 15.72
C THR A 25 -21.53 -1.33 15.11
N LEU A 26 -20.44 -0.94 15.78
CA LEU A 26 -19.07 -1.23 15.33
C LEU A 26 -18.84 -2.72 14.99
N ALA A 27 -19.62 -3.62 15.61
CA ALA A 27 -19.61 -5.05 15.35
C ALA A 27 -20.20 -5.47 13.98
N ASP A 28 -21.05 -4.63 13.38
CA ASP A 28 -21.74 -4.91 12.10
C ASP A 28 -21.05 -4.26 10.89
N THR A 29 -20.04 -3.44 11.13
CA THR A 29 -19.30 -2.72 10.07
C THR A 29 -18.12 -3.56 9.61
N ALA A 30 -18.10 -3.92 8.33
CA ALA A 30 -16.99 -4.64 7.72
C ALA A 30 -15.67 -3.89 7.93
N THR A 31 -14.64 -4.62 8.38
CA THR A 31 -13.30 -4.06 8.58
C THR A 31 -12.46 -4.34 7.34
N LEU A 32 -11.86 -3.28 6.80
CA LEU A 32 -10.88 -3.37 5.73
C LEU A 32 -9.49 -3.07 6.28
N ILE A 33 -8.58 -4.04 6.19
CA ILE A 33 -7.16 -3.86 6.47
C ILE A 33 -6.42 -3.58 5.15
N VAL A 34 -5.81 -2.41 5.05
CA VAL A 34 -5.05 -2.00 3.87
C VAL A 34 -3.56 -2.08 4.19
N VAL A 35 -2.87 -3.07 3.62
CA VAL A 35 -1.43 -3.21 3.76
C VAL A 35 -0.73 -2.34 2.72
N LEU A 36 0.04 -1.38 3.20
CA LEU A 36 0.79 -0.40 2.44
C LEU A 36 2.29 -0.65 2.57
N GLY A 37 3.07 -0.12 1.63
CA GLY A 37 4.52 -0.12 1.69
C GLY A 37 5.15 -0.24 0.32
N MET A 38 6.43 0.10 0.23
CA MET A 38 7.20 -0.08 -0.98
C MET A 38 7.27 -1.57 -1.37
N HIS A 39 7.38 -1.84 -2.67
CA HIS A 39 7.73 -3.18 -3.16
C HIS A 39 8.97 -3.69 -2.41
N ARG A 40 9.03 -4.99 -2.14
CA ARG A 40 10.18 -5.64 -1.47
C ARG A 40 10.34 -5.29 0.02
N SER A 41 9.41 -4.51 0.60
CA SER A 41 9.36 -4.23 2.06
C SER A 41 8.69 -5.32 2.90
N GLY A 42 8.51 -6.54 2.36
CA GLY A 42 7.86 -7.63 3.10
C GLY A 42 6.33 -7.53 3.16
N THR A 43 5.70 -6.73 2.30
CA THR A 43 4.24 -6.57 2.24
C THR A 43 3.50 -7.89 2.04
N SER A 44 4.08 -8.85 1.30
CA SER A 44 3.51 -10.21 1.14
C SER A 44 3.50 -11.00 2.45
N VAL A 45 4.51 -10.83 3.30
CA VAL A 45 4.55 -11.50 4.61
C VAL A 45 3.54 -10.87 5.55
N ILE A 46 3.50 -9.54 5.55
CA ILE A 46 2.59 -8.77 6.41
C ILE A 46 1.12 -8.98 6.03
N ILE A 47 0.77 -9.07 4.74
CA ILE A 47 -0.62 -9.37 4.37
C ILE A 47 -1.05 -10.77 4.81
N ARG A 48 -0.15 -11.78 4.80
CA ARG A 48 -0.47 -13.11 5.33
C ARG A 48 -0.57 -13.14 6.85
N ALA A 49 0.18 -12.30 7.56
CA ALA A 49 -0.01 -12.11 8.99
C ALA A 49 -1.44 -11.68 9.33
N MET A 50 -2.14 -10.95 8.45
CA MET A 50 -3.52 -10.52 8.73
C MET A 50 -4.50 -11.69 8.84
N ASN A 51 -4.20 -12.87 8.26
CA ASN A 51 -5.03 -14.06 8.44
C ASN A 51 -5.10 -14.51 9.91
N THR A 52 -4.09 -14.20 10.72
CA THR A 52 -4.06 -14.48 12.16
C THR A 52 -4.99 -13.57 12.95
N MET A 53 -5.55 -12.53 12.32
CA MET A 53 -6.52 -11.59 12.90
C MET A 53 -7.89 -11.73 12.23
N GLY A 54 -8.18 -12.93 11.69
CA GLY A 54 -9.44 -13.24 11.04
C GLY A 54 -9.62 -12.66 9.64
N ALA A 55 -8.62 -11.96 9.08
CA ALA A 55 -8.78 -11.35 7.76
C ALA A 55 -8.79 -12.39 6.62
N GLU A 56 -9.71 -12.21 5.69
CA GLU A 56 -9.74 -12.90 4.40
C GLU A 56 -8.99 -12.08 3.34
N LEU A 57 -8.41 -12.77 2.35
CA LEU A 57 -7.60 -12.14 1.30
C LEU A 57 -8.20 -12.28 -0.10
N GLY A 58 -9.36 -12.94 -0.21
CA GLY A 58 -9.98 -13.30 -1.47
C GLY A 58 -9.35 -14.55 -2.09
N ASP A 59 -9.85 -14.90 -3.26
CA ASP A 59 -9.53 -16.11 -4.03
C ASP A 59 -8.71 -15.81 -5.30
N ASN A 60 -8.84 -14.60 -5.85
CA ASN A 60 -8.16 -14.16 -7.07
C ASN A 60 -6.78 -13.52 -6.77
N LEU A 61 -5.85 -14.31 -6.22
CA LEU A 61 -4.56 -13.82 -5.74
C LEU A 61 -3.40 -14.01 -6.73
N GLY A 62 -2.48 -13.05 -6.76
CA GLY A 62 -1.22 -13.12 -7.50
C GLY A 62 -0.33 -14.28 -7.03
N ASN A 63 0.01 -15.15 -7.98
CA ASN A 63 0.73 -16.41 -7.76
C ASN A 63 2.20 -16.23 -7.37
N ALA A 64 2.81 -17.30 -6.84
CA ALA A 64 4.25 -17.36 -6.59
C ALA A 64 5.06 -17.26 -7.89
N VAL A 65 6.20 -16.58 -7.80
CA VAL A 65 7.18 -16.48 -8.90
C VAL A 65 8.55 -16.82 -8.33
N ALA A 66 9.11 -17.94 -8.78
CA ALA A 66 10.39 -18.45 -8.29
C ALA A 66 11.52 -17.43 -8.46
N GLY A 67 12.30 -17.20 -7.41
CA GLY A 67 13.40 -16.23 -7.37
C GLY A 67 12.96 -14.78 -7.17
N GLU A 68 11.66 -14.49 -7.23
CA GLU A 68 11.10 -13.17 -6.94
C GLU A 68 10.27 -13.16 -5.65
N ASN A 69 9.31 -14.05 -5.52
CA ASN A 69 8.51 -14.27 -4.33
C ASN A 69 7.96 -15.70 -4.33
N ASP A 70 8.74 -16.60 -3.73
CA ASP A 70 8.55 -18.04 -3.79
C ASP A 70 7.27 -18.50 -3.07
N LYS A 71 6.72 -17.68 -2.17
CA LYS A 71 5.51 -18.00 -1.40
C LYS A 71 4.24 -17.34 -1.93
N GLY A 72 4.29 -16.59 -3.03
CA GLY A 72 3.13 -15.89 -3.58
C GLY A 72 3.12 -14.42 -3.24
N PHE A 73 2.66 -13.60 -4.18
CA PHE A 73 2.56 -12.16 -3.92
C PHE A 73 1.33 -11.82 -3.10
N PHE A 74 0.20 -12.50 -3.30
CA PHE A 74 -1.04 -12.19 -2.57
C PHE A 74 -1.54 -10.75 -2.80
N GLU A 75 -1.21 -10.14 -3.95
CA GLU A 75 -2.07 -9.04 -4.42
C GLU A 75 -3.37 -9.62 -4.97
N ASP A 76 -4.49 -8.96 -4.67
CA ASP A 76 -5.77 -9.26 -5.32
C ASP A 76 -5.75 -8.72 -6.77
N LEU A 77 -5.94 -9.59 -7.75
CA LEU A 77 -5.75 -9.24 -9.16
C LEU A 77 -6.80 -8.25 -9.68
N ASP A 78 -7.99 -8.19 -9.08
CA ASP A 78 -9.00 -7.19 -9.44
C ASP A 78 -8.55 -5.79 -8.97
N ILE A 79 -7.95 -5.73 -7.77
CA ILE A 79 -7.36 -4.50 -7.21
C ILE A 79 -6.13 -4.08 -8.02
N VAL A 80 -5.27 -5.02 -8.45
CA VAL A 80 -4.11 -4.73 -9.31
C VAL A 80 -4.57 -4.12 -10.63
N ASP A 81 -5.58 -4.67 -11.28
CA ASP A 81 -6.09 -4.16 -12.55
C ASP A 81 -6.64 -2.72 -12.40
N ILE A 82 -7.37 -2.44 -11.31
CA ILE A 82 -7.83 -1.09 -11.01
C ILE A 82 -6.64 -0.14 -10.79
N ASN A 83 -5.64 -0.55 -10.00
CA ASN A 83 -4.45 0.26 -9.72
C ASN A 83 -3.65 0.58 -10.99
N GLU A 84 -3.42 -0.41 -11.84
CA GLU A 84 -2.77 -0.22 -13.15
C GLU A 84 -3.61 0.68 -14.05
N GLY A 85 -4.94 0.55 -14.05
CA GLY A 85 -5.85 1.41 -14.78
C GLY A 85 -5.78 2.88 -14.35
N VAL A 86 -5.73 3.14 -13.04
CA VAL A 86 -5.57 4.50 -12.47
C VAL A 86 -4.21 5.09 -12.84
N LEU A 87 -3.13 4.32 -12.66
CA LEU A 87 -1.78 4.77 -13.01
C LEU A 87 -1.65 5.08 -14.49
N ALA A 88 -2.15 4.18 -15.35
CA ALA A 88 -2.12 4.37 -16.81
C ALA A 88 -2.90 5.62 -17.24
N ALA A 89 -4.07 5.86 -16.64
CA ALA A 89 -4.87 7.05 -16.93
C ALA A 89 -4.16 8.35 -16.47
N ALA A 90 -3.35 8.30 -15.42
CA ALA A 90 -2.51 9.41 -14.98
C ALA A 90 -1.19 9.55 -15.77
N GLY A 91 -0.95 8.69 -16.78
CA GLY A 91 0.32 8.65 -17.52
C GLY A 91 1.51 8.17 -16.67
N ALA A 92 1.24 7.38 -15.63
CA ALA A 92 2.22 6.92 -14.66
C ALA A 92 2.36 5.40 -14.66
N LYS A 93 3.43 4.93 -13.99
CA LYS A 93 3.68 3.54 -13.63
C LYS A 93 4.05 3.50 -12.15
N TRP A 94 4.05 2.32 -11.54
CA TRP A 94 4.45 2.15 -10.14
C TRP A 94 5.86 2.73 -9.86
N HIS A 95 6.77 2.64 -10.84
CA HIS A 95 8.14 3.15 -10.76
C HIS A 95 8.34 4.57 -11.34
N THR A 96 7.26 5.32 -11.60
CA THR A 96 7.33 6.73 -12.00
C THR A 96 7.66 7.57 -10.77
N LEU A 97 8.74 8.36 -10.84
CA LEU A 97 9.20 9.19 -9.71
C LEU A 97 8.41 10.49 -9.52
N ALA A 98 7.71 10.96 -10.56
CA ALA A 98 6.82 12.10 -10.43
C ALA A 98 5.58 11.72 -9.59
N PRO A 99 4.98 12.68 -8.86
CA PRO A 99 3.70 12.49 -8.19
C PRO A 99 2.62 12.01 -9.16
N ILE A 100 1.63 11.27 -8.63
CA ILE A 100 0.46 10.87 -9.42
C ILE A 100 -0.49 12.05 -9.50
N ASP A 101 -0.63 12.61 -10.70
CA ASP A 101 -1.52 13.74 -10.96
C ASP A 101 -2.91 13.23 -11.36
N PHE A 102 -3.78 13.05 -10.36
CA PHE A 102 -5.16 12.63 -10.59
C PHE A 102 -5.97 13.66 -11.39
N GLY A 103 -5.54 14.93 -11.43
CA GLY A 103 -6.19 15.98 -12.22
C GLY A 103 -6.03 15.81 -13.73
N ARG A 104 -5.09 14.96 -14.18
CA ARG A 104 -4.92 14.58 -15.60
C ARG A 104 -5.84 13.47 -16.04
N ILE A 105 -6.53 12.81 -15.11
CA ILE A 105 -7.44 11.72 -15.43
C ILE A 105 -8.79 12.34 -15.82
N GLU A 106 -9.26 12.02 -17.02
CA GLU A 106 -10.61 12.37 -17.48
C GLU A 106 -11.67 11.95 -16.45
N LEU A 107 -12.58 12.85 -16.09
CA LEU A 107 -13.54 12.64 -15.00
C LEU A 107 -14.39 11.37 -15.20
N GLU A 108 -14.87 11.13 -16.43
CA GLU A 108 -15.62 9.92 -16.78
C GLU A 108 -14.80 8.63 -16.56
N LYS A 109 -13.52 8.67 -16.90
CA LYS A 109 -12.62 7.53 -16.69
C LYS A 109 -12.37 7.30 -15.20
N LEU A 110 -12.17 8.37 -14.43
CA LEU A 110 -11.99 8.31 -12.98
C LEU A 110 -13.24 7.73 -12.30
N ASN A 111 -14.43 8.18 -12.69
CA ASN A 111 -15.71 7.68 -12.18
C ASN A 111 -15.93 6.21 -12.52
N THR A 112 -15.60 5.79 -13.75
CA THR A 112 -15.65 4.38 -14.16
C THR A 112 -14.74 3.51 -13.28
N LEU A 113 -13.52 3.95 -13.02
CA LEU A 113 -12.56 3.23 -12.17
C LEU A 113 -13.05 3.17 -10.71
N ARG A 114 -13.63 4.26 -10.18
CA ARG A 114 -14.23 4.28 -8.83
C ARG A 114 -15.42 3.33 -8.72
N ALA A 115 -16.32 3.32 -9.71
CA ALA A 115 -17.45 2.39 -9.73
C ALA A 115 -16.98 0.92 -9.72
N LYS A 116 -15.94 0.61 -10.50
CA LYS A 116 -15.30 -0.72 -10.49
C LYS A 116 -14.73 -1.06 -9.11
N ALA A 117 -14.05 -0.11 -8.48
CA ALA A 117 -13.47 -0.27 -7.13
C ALA A 117 -14.54 -0.49 -6.05
N VAL A 118 -15.63 0.28 -6.08
CA VAL A 118 -16.78 0.12 -5.17
C VAL A 118 -17.38 -1.27 -5.32
N SER A 119 -17.61 -1.74 -6.56
CA SER A 119 -18.17 -3.07 -6.82
C SER A 119 -17.27 -4.17 -6.28
N ALA A 120 -15.97 -4.11 -6.58
CA ALA A 120 -15.00 -5.12 -6.15
C ALA A 120 -14.89 -5.20 -4.62
N LEU A 121 -14.84 -4.06 -3.92
CA LEU A 121 -14.74 -4.06 -2.46
C LEU A 121 -16.04 -4.43 -1.76
N ARG A 122 -17.21 -4.07 -2.32
CA ARG A 122 -18.50 -4.47 -1.77
C ARG A 122 -18.63 -5.99 -1.75
N GLU A 123 -18.27 -6.64 -2.85
CA GLU A 123 -18.27 -8.10 -2.97
C GLU A 123 -17.30 -8.76 -1.98
N LYS A 124 -16.06 -8.25 -1.92
CA LYS A 124 -14.99 -8.86 -1.11
C LYS A 124 -15.14 -8.64 0.40
N CYS A 125 -15.61 -7.46 0.82
CA CYS A 125 -15.70 -7.14 2.25
C CYS A 125 -16.94 -7.78 2.90
N GLY A 126 -18.10 -7.75 2.25
CA GLY A 126 -19.36 -8.23 2.84
C GLY A 126 -19.57 -7.69 4.26
N ASN A 127 -19.69 -8.60 5.25
CA ASN A 127 -19.69 -8.31 6.69
C ASN A 127 -18.46 -8.91 7.41
N ARG A 128 -17.33 -9.06 6.72
CA ARG A 128 -16.13 -9.77 7.21
C ARG A 128 -14.97 -8.80 7.44
N ILE A 129 -13.90 -9.32 8.02
CA ILE A 129 -12.59 -8.66 7.98
C ILE A 129 -11.94 -9.06 6.66
N PHE A 130 -11.68 -8.09 5.79
CA PHE A 130 -10.97 -8.29 4.54
C PHE A 130 -9.64 -7.55 4.58
N ALA A 131 -8.59 -8.14 4.05
CA ALA A 131 -7.32 -7.46 3.89
C ALA A 131 -6.87 -7.46 2.43
N LEU A 132 -6.41 -6.31 1.96
CA LEU A 132 -5.86 -6.18 0.62
C LEU A 132 -4.48 -5.54 0.66
N LYS A 133 -3.67 -5.92 -0.34
CA LYS A 133 -2.32 -5.42 -0.52
C LYS A 133 -2.04 -5.26 -1.99
N ASP A 134 -1.49 -4.11 -2.35
CA ASP A 134 -0.73 -3.86 -3.57
C ASP A 134 0.20 -2.69 -3.23
N PRO A 135 1.52 -2.79 -3.44
CA PRO A 135 2.43 -1.67 -3.16
C PRO A 135 2.02 -0.34 -3.82
N ARG A 136 1.29 -0.37 -4.94
CA ARG A 136 0.76 0.82 -5.61
C ARG A 136 -0.26 1.58 -4.77
N LEU A 137 -0.98 0.91 -3.87
CA LEU A 137 -1.96 1.54 -2.98
C LEU A 137 -1.34 2.68 -2.17
N SER A 138 -0.08 2.52 -1.75
CA SER A 138 0.69 3.55 -1.06
C SER A 138 0.70 4.89 -1.78
N ARG A 139 0.57 4.89 -3.11
CA ARG A 139 0.56 6.07 -3.98
C ARG A 139 -0.84 6.45 -4.47
N LEU A 140 -1.82 5.58 -4.24
CA LEU A 140 -3.17 5.68 -4.78
C LEU A 140 -4.24 5.89 -3.71
N LEU A 141 -3.85 6.13 -2.45
CA LEU A 141 -4.81 6.46 -1.38
C LEU A 141 -5.76 7.62 -1.71
N PRO A 142 -5.34 8.72 -2.40
CA PRO A 142 -6.30 9.75 -2.81
C PRO A 142 -7.41 9.26 -3.76
N PHE A 143 -7.17 8.16 -4.50
CA PHE A 143 -8.20 7.48 -5.29
C PHE A 143 -9.06 6.55 -4.43
N TRP A 144 -8.44 5.78 -3.53
CA TRP A 144 -9.10 4.71 -2.77
C TRP A 144 -9.86 5.16 -1.52
N GLN A 145 -9.39 6.18 -0.80
CA GLN A 145 -10.06 6.65 0.43
C GLN A 145 -11.51 7.07 0.19
N PRO A 146 -11.85 7.83 -0.87
CA PRO A 146 -13.24 8.11 -1.21
C PRO A 146 -14.09 6.85 -1.47
N VAL A 147 -13.49 5.79 -2.04
CA VAL A 147 -14.17 4.51 -2.26
C VAL A 147 -14.45 3.81 -0.92
N PHE A 148 -13.50 3.82 0.00
CA PHE A 148 -13.68 3.24 1.33
C PHE A 148 -14.74 3.99 2.13
N ASP A 149 -14.69 5.33 2.10
CA ASP A 149 -15.64 6.21 2.79
C ASP A 149 -17.06 6.02 2.21
N GLN A 150 -17.21 5.90 0.89
CA GLN A 150 -18.49 5.61 0.23
C GLN A 150 -19.10 4.26 0.66
N LEU A 151 -18.26 3.27 0.94
CA LEU A 151 -18.70 1.94 1.41
C LEU A 151 -18.95 1.89 2.92
N GLY A 152 -18.66 2.96 3.66
CA GLY A 152 -18.82 3.00 5.11
C GLY A 152 -17.94 1.98 5.85
N LEU A 153 -16.77 1.64 5.30
CA LEU A 153 -15.90 0.61 5.87
C LEU A 153 -15.14 1.14 7.09
N ARG A 154 -14.92 0.26 8.08
CA ARG A 154 -13.93 0.51 9.13
C ARG A 154 -12.55 0.20 8.56
N VAL A 155 -11.78 1.24 8.20
CA VAL A 155 -10.46 1.06 7.56
C VAL A 155 -9.33 1.13 8.58
N ALA A 156 -8.47 0.11 8.57
CA ALA A 156 -7.22 0.04 9.31
C ALA A 156 -6.04 -0.06 8.33
N TYR A 157 -4.96 0.68 8.58
CA TYR A 157 -3.78 0.67 7.72
C TYR A 157 -2.60 -0.03 8.39
N VAL A 158 -1.91 -0.89 7.66
CA VAL A 158 -0.67 -1.54 8.10
C VAL A 158 0.45 -1.13 7.17
N ILE A 159 1.40 -0.33 7.66
CA ILE A 159 2.48 0.22 6.85
C ILE A 159 3.74 -0.65 7.03
N ALA A 160 4.03 -1.44 6.01
CA ALA A 160 5.21 -2.28 5.92
C ALA A 160 6.47 -1.44 5.65
N VAL A 161 7.42 -1.53 6.57
CA VAL A 161 8.72 -0.86 6.49
C VAL A 161 9.82 -1.90 6.47
N ARG A 162 10.81 -1.70 5.62
CA ARG A 162 12.06 -2.47 5.59
C ARG A 162 13.21 -1.53 5.33
N ASN A 163 14.41 -1.92 5.77
CA ASN A 163 15.64 -1.18 5.53
C ASN A 163 15.75 -0.78 4.03
N PRO A 164 15.90 0.53 3.71
CA PRO A 164 16.01 1.00 2.33
C PRO A 164 17.14 0.34 1.54
N ILE A 165 18.23 -0.07 2.19
CA ILE A 165 19.34 -0.81 1.56
C ILE A 165 18.86 -2.17 1.08
N SER A 166 18.15 -2.91 1.93
CA SER A 166 17.56 -4.21 1.57
C SER A 166 16.60 -4.07 0.40
N VAL A 167 15.74 -3.04 0.43
CA VAL A 167 14.80 -2.75 -0.66
C VAL A 167 15.56 -2.41 -1.95
N GLY A 168 16.55 -1.53 -1.88
CA GLY A 168 17.37 -1.12 -3.02
C GLY A 168 18.12 -2.27 -3.67
N ARG A 169 18.78 -3.13 -2.87
CA ARG A 169 19.46 -4.34 -3.38
C ARG A 169 18.49 -5.34 -4.00
N SER A 170 17.30 -5.50 -3.41
CA SER A 170 16.28 -6.37 -4.00
C SER A 170 15.75 -5.84 -5.33
N LEU A 171 15.53 -4.53 -5.46
CA LEU A 171 15.08 -3.91 -6.72
C LEU A 171 16.19 -3.89 -7.78
N GLN A 172 17.44 -3.72 -7.37
CA GLN A 172 18.59 -3.84 -8.26
C GLN A 172 18.69 -5.26 -8.84
N LYS A 173 18.47 -6.30 -8.02
CA LYS A 173 18.48 -7.69 -8.49
C LYS A 173 17.30 -8.00 -9.42
N ARG A 174 16.09 -7.55 -9.09
CA ARG A 174 14.85 -7.90 -9.81
C ARG A 174 14.63 -7.05 -11.06
N ASP A 175 14.76 -5.73 -10.94
CA ASP A 175 14.36 -4.75 -11.95
C ASP A 175 15.58 -4.05 -12.60
N HIS A 176 16.81 -4.34 -12.15
CA HIS A 176 18.03 -3.65 -12.56
C HIS A 176 18.03 -2.14 -12.28
N PHE A 177 17.26 -1.70 -11.28
CA PHE A 177 17.27 -0.29 -10.89
C PHE A 177 18.55 0.08 -10.13
N PRO A 178 19.17 1.22 -10.46
CA PRO A 178 20.20 1.85 -9.63
C PRO A 178 19.73 2.10 -8.19
N LEU A 179 20.67 2.13 -7.24
CA LEU A 179 20.36 2.29 -5.82
C LEU A 179 19.75 3.66 -5.50
N ASP A 180 20.31 4.73 -6.05
CA ASP A 180 19.78 6.10 -5.95
C ASP A 180 18.32 6.19 -6.41
N ARG A 181 18.00 5.58 -7.57
CA ARG A 181 16.62 5.48 -8.05
C ARG A 181 15.74 4.68 -7.10
N SER A 182 16.25 3.58 -6.57
CA SER A 182 15.51 2.72 -5.65
C SER A 182 15.19 3.41 -4.32
N TYR A 183 16.08 4.26 -3.82
CA TYR A 183 15.84 5.08 -2.63
C TYR A 183 14.76 6.13 -2.87
N LEU A 184 14.78 6.80 -4.04
CA LEU A 184 13.70 7.72 -4.42
C LEU A 184 12.35 7.01 -4.61
N LEU A 185 12.36 5.77 -5.11
CA LEU A 185 11.16 4.95 -5.19
C LEU A 185 10.64 4.59 -3.80
N TRP A 186 11.53 4.24 -2.87
CA TRP A 186 11.16 3.97 -1.49
C TRP A 186 10.47 5.18 -0.86
N LEU A 187 11.06 6.39 -0.96
CA LEU A 187 10.41 7.62 -0.51
C LEU A 187 9.05 7.85 -1.18
N ASN A 188 8.95 7.69 -2.50
CA ASN A 188 7.72 7.90 -3.27
C ASN A 188 6.56 6.95 -2.89
N HIS A 189 6.83 5.84 -2.21
CA HIS A 189 5.79 4.96 -1.69
C HIS A 189 5.56 5.19 -0.20
N MET A 190 6.60 5.47 0.58
CA MET A 190 6.45 5.68 2.02
C MET A 190 5.79 7.02 2.35
N VAL A 191 6.22 8.11 1.71
CA VAL A 191 5.75 9.47 2.04
C VAL A 191 4.24 9.63 1.81
N PRO A 192 3.66 9.29 0.64
CA PRO A 192 2.22 9.48 0.44
C PRO A 192 1.39 8.55 1.32
N ALA A 193 1.86 7.33 1.60
CA ALA A 193 1.21 6.41 2.53
C ALA A 193 1.16 6.99 3.95
N LEU A 194 2.24 7.58 4.43
CA LEU A 194 2.32 8.19 5.76
C LEU A 194 1.50 9.48 5.86
N GLN A 195 1.47 10.30 4.82
CA GLN A 195 0.68 11.53 4.80
C GLN A 195 -0.83 11.22 4.80
N ALA A 196 -1.28 10.36 3.88
CA ALA A 196 -2.71 10.07 3.72
C ALA A 196 -3.32 9.27 4.88
N THR A 197 -2.49 8.65 5.73
CA THR A 197 -2.94 7.86 6.89
C THR A 197 -2.69 8.55 8.23
N ARG A 198 -2.16 9.78 8.26
CA ARG A 198 -1.74 10.47 9.49
C ARG A 198 -2.81 10.47 10.59
N ASP A 199 -4.04 10.79 10.22
CA ASP A 199 -5.18 10.90 11.14
C ASP A 199 -6.15 9.71 11.02
N ARG A 200 -5.65 8.56 10.57
CA ARG A 200 -6.42 7.32 10.40
C ARG A 200 -5.82 6.21 11.28
N LEU A 201 -6.63 5.20 11.60
CA LEU A 201 -6.18 4.03 12.35
C LEU A 201 -5.05 3.32 11.59
N ARG A 202 -3.82 3.39 12.08
CA ARG A 202 -2.65 2.83 11.40
C ARG A 202 -1.63 2.24 12.37
N VAL A 203 -0.91 1.22 11.91
CA VAL A 203 0.26 0.67 12.60
C VAL A 203 1.44 0.55 11.63
N ILE A 204 2.63 0.90 12.10
CA ILE A 204 3.88 0.73 11.34
C ILE A 204 4.52 -0.60 11.76
N VAL A 205 4.89 -1.42 10.78
CA VAL A 205 5.44 -2.76 10.99
C VAL A 205 6.78 -2.87 10.29
N GLU A 206 7.85 -3.03 11.08
CA GLU A 206 9.19 -3.33 10.57
C GLU A 206 9.24 -4.82 10.20
N TYR A 207 9.43 -5.12 8.92
CA TYR A 207 9.47 -6.50 8.41
C TYR A 207 10.50 -7.36 9.17
N ASP A 208 11.69 -6.81 9.41
CA ASP A 208 12.76 -7.54 10.09
C ASP A 208 12.38 -7.85 11.56
N LYS A 209 11.65 -6.95 12.23
CA LYS A 209 11.11 -7.15 13.60
C LYS A 209 10.03 -8.23 13.63
N LEU A 210 9.11 -8.23 12.65
CA LEU A 210 8.07 -9.26 12.53
C LEU A 210 8.70 -10.65 12.30
N VAL A 211 9.79 -10.74 11.54
CA VAL A 211 10.50 -12.01 11.32
C VAL A 211 11.29 -12.46 12.55
N ASP A 212 11.89 -11.52 13.29
CA ASP A 212 12.70 -11.83 14.47
C ASP A 212 11.87 -12.16 15.71
N SER A 213 10.70 -11.55 15.86
CA SER A 213 9.80 -11.73 17.02
C SER A 213 8.32 -11.77 16.59
N PRO A 214 7.89 -12.83 15.88
CA PRO A 214 6.58 -12.88 15.23
C PRO A 214 5.42 -12.72 16.21
N HIS A 215 5.39 -13.53 17.26
CA HIS A 215 4.29 -13.53 18.23
C HIS A 215 4.07 -12.16 18.88
N GLY A 216 5.13 -11.51 19.36
CA GLY A 216 5.05 -10.19 19.98
C GLY A 216 4.58 -9.11 19.02
N GLU A 217 5.08 -9.11 17.77
CA GLU A 217 4.63 -8.16 16.76
C GLU A 217 3.19 -8.39 16.32
N LEU A 218 2.74 -9.65 16.20
CA LEU A 218 1.35 -9.97 15.86
C LEU A 218 0.39 -9.51 16.96
N LEU A 219 0.74 -9.72 18.23
CA LEU A 219 -0.07 -9.25 19.35
C LEU A 219 -0.18 -7.71 19.34
N ARG A 220 0.95 -7.02 19.18
CA ARG A 220 1.02 -5.56 19.09
C ARG A 220 0.17 -5.01 17.95
N ILE A 221 0.23 -5.62 16.77
CA ILE A 221 -0.60 -5.22 15.63
C ILE A 221 -2.09 -5.44 15.95
N ALA A 222 -2.46 -6.60 16.50
CA ALA A 222 -3.84 -6.92 16.82
C ALA A 222 -4.43 -5.93 17.84
N GLU A 223 -3.71 -5.66 18.92
CA GLU A 223 -4.08 -4.67 19.95
C GLU A 223 -4.25 -3.27 19.34
N HIS A 224 -3.27 -2.81 18.55
CA HIS A 224 -3.31 -1.47 17.95
C HIS A 224 -4.45 -1.31 16.94
N LEU A 225 -4.80 -2.39 16.23
CA LEU A 225 -5.92 -2.39 15.29
C LEU A 225 -7.26 -2.72 15.95
N GLY A 226 -7.31 -2.99 17.26
CA GLY A 226 -8.53 -3.42 17.96
C GLY A 226 -9.13 -4.70 17.36
N LEU A 227 -8.28 -5.68 17.03
CA LEU A 227 -8.64 -6.98 16.48
C LEU A 227 -8.17 -8.09 17.44
N GLU A 228 -8.80 -9.25 17.37
CA GLU A 228 -8.39 -10.42 18.13
C GLU A 228 -7.29 -11.20 17.40
N LEU A 229 -6.28 -11.66 18.15
CA LEU A 229 -5.25 -12.55 17.63
C LEU A 229 -5.68 -14.01 17.83
N ASP A 230 -5.83 -14.75 16.73
CA ASP A 230 -5.97 -16.20 16.75
C ASP A 230 -4.59 -16.83 16.98
N ILE A 231 -4.40 -17.38 18.19
CA ILE A 231 -3.12 -17.92 18.67
C ILE A 231 -2.68 -19.15 17.87
N ASP A 232 -3.62 -19.97 17.42
CA ASP A 232 -3.32 -21.17 16.63
C ASP A 232 -2.85 -20.78 15.23
N ARG A 233 -3.55 -19.82 14.59
CA ARG A 233 -3.13 -19.27 13.29
C ARG A 233 -1.81 -18.50 13.40
N ALA A 234 -1.58 -17.76 14.47
CA ALA A 234 -0.31 -17.08 14.73
C ALA A 234 0.84 -18.08 14.83
N SER A 235 0.63 -19.18 15.56
CA SER A 235 1.61 -20.26 15.69
C SER A 235 1.86 -20.96 14.35
N ALA A 236 0.83 -21.22 13.55
CA ALA A 236 0.98 -21.78 12.21
C ALA A 236 1.72 -20.83 11.25
N PHE A 237 1.40 -19.54 11.28
CA PHE A 237 2.11 -18.53 10.51
C PHE A 237 3.61 -18.52 10.82
N GLU A 238 3.98 -18.56 12.10
CA GLU A 238 5.38 -18.58 12.52
C GLU A 238 6.13 -19.85 12.08
N ARG A 239 5.52 -21.03 12.23
CA ARG A 239 6.17 -22.29 11.89
C ARG A 239 6.20 -22.58 10.38
N ASP A 240 5.09 -22.32 9.70
CA ASP A 240 4.83 -22.89 8.37
C ASP A 240 5.04 -21.84 7.25
N PHE A 241 4.80 -20.56 7.56
CA PHE A 241 4.88 -19.49 6.57
C PHE A 241 6.12 -18.60 6.69
N LEU A 242 6.57 -18.26 7.90
CA LEU A 242 7.81 -17.50 8.05
C LEU A 242 9.01 -18.37 7.70
N ASP A 243 9.88 -17.83 6.84
CA ASP A 243 11.13 -18.48 6.45
C ASP A 243 12.25 -17.46 6.46
N LYS A 244 13.14 -17.60 7.45
CA LYS A 244 14.31 -16.74 7.61
C LYS A 244 15.30 -16.89 6.44
N GLY A 245 15.28 -18.03 5.74
CA GLY A 245 16.10 -18.28 4.56
C GLY A 245 15.73 -17.42 3.34
N LEU A 246 14.49 -16.90 3.28
CA LEU A 246 14.05 -15.98 2.24
C LEU A 246 14.45 -14.51 2.51
N GLN A 247 15.07 -14.22 3.67
CA GLN A 247 15.57 -12.90 4.04
C GLN A 247 16.96 -12.63 3.41
N HIS A 248 17.05 -12.61 2.07
CA HIS A 248 18.32 -12.52 1.35
C HIS A 248 19.12 -11.22 1.56
N TRP A 249 18.46 -10.14 2.00
CA TRP A 249 19.07 -8.83 2.20
C TRP A 249 18.66 -8.27 3.56
N ARG A 250 19.57 -8.40 4.54
CA ARG A 250 19.41 -7.88 5.90
C ARG A 250 20.53 -6.89 6.18
N PHE A 251 20.15 -5.72 6.69
CA PHE A 251 21.06 -4.63 7.02
C PHE A 251 20.56 -3.96 8.31
N GLU A 252 21.48 -3.51 9.13
CA GLU A 252 21.20 -2.74 10.33
C GLU A 252 20.99 -1.26 10.00
N ALA A 253 20.41 -0.51 10.95
CA ALA A 253 20.20 0.92 10.77
C ALA A 253 21.53 1.69 10.63
N SER A 254 22.58 1.25 11.33
CA SER A 254 23.94 1.81 11.23
C SER A 254 24.53 1.67 9.83
N ASP A 255 24.11 0.68 9.05
CA ASP A 255 24.65 0.47 7.69
C ASP A 255 24.27 1.63 6.74
N LEU A 256 23.20 2.37 7.05
CA LEU A 256 22.81 3.58 6.30
C LEU A 256 23.76 4.76 6.51
N GLU A 257 24.59 4.74 7.56
CA GLU A 257 25.58 5.80 7.82
C GLU A 257 26.76 5.70 6.84
N GLY A 258 27.10 4.49 6.41
CA GLY A 258 28.23 4.22 5.51
C GLY A 258 27.92 4.32 4.01
N ILE A 259 26.67 4.58 3.62
CA ILE A 259 26.26 4.57 2.20
C ILE A 259 26.11 5.99 1.68
N HIS A 260 27.13 6.48 0.98
CA HIS A 260 27.13 7.81 0.35
C HIS A 260 26.01 8.00 -0.69
N SER A 261 25.51 6.93 -1.31
CA SER A 261 24.45 7.01 -2.32
C SER A 261 23.04 7.19 -1.74
N ALA A 262 22.85 7.02 -0.43
CA ALA A 262 21.54 7.18 0.20
C ALA A 262 21.31 8.65 0.56
N PRO A 263 20.25 9.31 0.05
CA PRO A 263 19.86 10.64 0.51
C PRO A 263 19.70 10.69 2.03
N HIS A 264 20.03 11.84 2.64
CA HIS A 264 19.88 12.06 4.08
C HIS A 264 18.46 11.74 4.54
N GLU A 265 17.47 12.17 3.76
CA GLU A 265 16.03 12.06 4.03
C GLU A 265 15.55 10.61 4.05
N VAL A 266 16.23 9.70 3.33
CA VAL A 266 15.92 8.27 3.34
C VAL A 266 16.31 7.67 4.68
N ARG A 267 17.51 8.02 5.17
CA ARG A 267 17.99 7.57 6.49
C ARG A 267 17.14 8.18 7.60
N GLU A 268 16.89 9.48 7.54
CA GLU A 268 16.07 10.21 8.50
C GLU A 268 14.68 9.58 8.62
N LEU A 269 13.98 9.37 7.50
CA LEU A 269 12.65 8.77 7.49
C LEU A 269 12.67 7.32 8.00
N PHE A 270 13.66 6.51 7.60
CA PHE A 270 13.75 5.13 8.08
C PHE A 270 13.98 5.05 9.60
N LEU A 271 14.87 5.88 10.15
CA LEU A 271 15.12 5.94 11.59
C LEU A 271 13.88 6.40 12.36
N ALA A 272 13.16 7.41 11.85
CA ALA A 272 11.90 7.85 12.45
C ALA A 272 10.85 6.72 12.45
N LEU A 273 10.67 6.01 11.33
CA LEU A 273 9.76 4.88 11.22
C LEU A 273 10.12 3.72 12.16
N ARG A 274 11.42 3.41 12.30
CA ARG A 274 11.92 2.37 13.22
C ARG A 274 11.71 2.75 14.68
N SER A 275 11.84 4.03 15.02
CA SER A 275 11.51 4.53 16.37
C SER A 275 10.01 4.36 16.64
N THR A 276 9.17 4.82 15.72
CA THR A 276 7.70 4.72 15.85
C THR A 276 7.20 3.28 15.92
N SER A 277 7.78 2.33 15.18
CA SER A 277 7.37 0.92 15.22
C SER A 277 7.74 0.18 16.51
N ARG A 278 8.55 0.80 17.37
CA ARG A 278 9.06 0.21 18.62
C ARG A 278 8.47 0.85 19.87
N SER A 279 7.88 2.03 19.75
CA SER A 279 7.22 2.74 20.84
C SER A 279 5.71 2.52 20.75
N ASP A 280 5.15 1.68 21.62
CA ASP A 280 3.70 1.42 21.69
C ASP A 280 2.88 2.56 22.33
N GLY A 281 3.45 3.77 22.43
CA GLY A 281 2.77 4.94 22.97
C GLY A 281 3.51 6.25 22.74
N GLU A 282 2.74 7.27 22.36
CA GLU A 282 2.89 8.73 22.59
C GLU A 282 4.27 9.43 22.49
N GLN A 283 5.31 8.83 21.89
CA GLN A 283 6.55 9.55 21.64
C GLN A 283 6.50 10.33 20.31
N GLN A 284 6.19 11.63 20.47
CA GLN A 284 6.34 12.75 19.55
C GLN A 284 6.02 12.46 18.06
N PRO A 285 4.75 12.64 17.65
CA PRO A 285 4.36 12.77 16.24
C PRO A 285 5.31 13.69 15.44
N SER A 286 5.90 14.69 16.10
CA SER A 286 6.81 15.67 15.51
C SER A 286 8.00 15.04 14.77
N ALA A 287 8.67 14.00 15.27
CA ALA A 287 9.88 13.49 14.61
C ALA A 287 9.56 12.79 13.28
N LEU A 288 8.54 11.92 13.27
CA LEU A 288 8.08 11.27 12.05
C LEU A 288 7.48 12.29 11.08
N ASP A 289 6.70 13.24 11.58
CA ASP A 289 6.09 14.29 10.76
C ASP A 289 7.15 15.19 10.12
N THR A 290 8.20 15.57 10.86
CA THR A 290 9.35 16.31 10.34
C THR A 290 10.09 15.51 9.29
N ALA A 291 10.38 14.22 9.54
CA ALA A 291 11.07 13.37 8.57
C ALA A 291 10.25 13.18 7.27
N VAL A 292 8.93 13.02 7.39
CA VAL A 292 8.00 12.96 6.24
C VAL A 292 8.00 14.27 5.46
N ALA A 293 7.97 15.43 6.15
CA ALA A 293 8.02 16.74 5.50
C ALA A 293 9.36 16.99 4.79
N ASN A 294 10.48 16.59 5.39
CA ASN A 294 11.81 16.67 4.80
C ASN A 294 11.91 15.80 3.54
N ALA A 295 11.46 14.55 3.64
CA ALA A 295 11.41 13.63 2.51
C ALA A 295 10.52 14.14 1.36
N GLN A 296 9.36 14.74 1.67
CA GLN A 296 8.50 15.34 0.64
C GLN A 296 9.22 16.50 -0.08
N ARG A 297 9.85 17.41 0.67
CA ARG A 297 10.61 18.53 0.07
C ARG A 297 11.72 18.03 -0.85
N HIS A 298 12.46 17.01 -0.43
CA HIS A 298 13.49 16.39 -1.24
C HIS A 298 12.92 15.79 -2.55
N LEU A 299 11.79 15.09 -2.49
CA LEU A 299 11.11 14.58 -3.68
C LEU A 299 10.71 15.72 -4.64
N ASP A 300 10.18 16.82 -4.11
CA ASP A 300 9.76 17.98 -4.91
C ASP A 300 10.97 18.67 -5.58
N GLU A 301 12.11 18.74 -4.90
CA GLU A 301 13.37 19.26 -5.45
C GLU A 301 13.91 18.37 -6.58
N VAL A 302 13.92 17.05 -6.38
CA VAL A 302 14.37 16.08 -7.40
C VAL A 302 13.50 16.17 -8.67
N VAL A 303 12.19 16.33 -8.52
CA VAL A 303 11.26 16.48 -9.65
C VAL A 303 11.48 17.81 -10.38
N ARG A 304 11.67 18.92 -9.64
CA ARG A 304 11.96 20.25 -10.21
C ARG A 304 13.30 20.28 -10.95
N GLY A 305 14.34 19.67 -10.40
CA GLY A 305 15.66 19.57 -11.02
C GLY A 305 15.64 18.82 -12.35
N LYS A 306 14.93 17.68 -12.42
CA LYS A 306 14.75 16.92 -13.66
C LYS A 306 13.92 17.65 -14.73
N SER A 307 13.03 18.54 -14.31
CA SER A 307 12.21 19.35 -15.21
C SER A 307 13.03 20.46 -15.88
N HIS A 308 14.00 21.03 -15.15
CA HIS A 308 14.95 22.02 -15.70
C HIS A 308 16.00 21.38 -16.63
N ASP A 309 16.41 20.14 -16.37
CA ASP A 309 17.37 19.43 -17.22
C ASP A 309 16.75 19.03 -18.58
N ARG A 310 15.45 18.71 -18.59
CA ARG A 310 14.69 18.42 -19.84
C ARG A 310 14.58 19.61 -20.79
N THR A 311 14.66 20.84 -20.31
CA THR A 311 14.72 22.03 -21.19
C THR A 311 16.09 22.21 -21.85
N ASN A 312 17.12 21.45 -21.45
CA ASN A 312 18.48 21.59 -21.96
C ASN A 312 18.98 20.36 -22.74
N ASP A 313 18.16 19.32 -22.91
CA ASP A 313 18.63 18.04 -23.45
C ASP A 313 17.83 17.53 -24.66
N LYS A 314 18.34 17.82 -25.87
CA LYS A 314 17.92 17.25 -27.15
C LYS A 314 18.40 15.79 -27.35
N PHE A 315 18.74 15.05 -26.29
CA PHE A 315 19.37 13.73 -26.38
C PHE A 315 18.52 12.53 -25.93
N THR A 316 17.19 12.64 -25.94
CA THR A 316 16.30 11.47 -25.72
C THR A 316 15.55 11.07 -27.00
N SER A 317 16.27 10.78 -28.09
CA SER A 317 15.67 10.29 -29.35
C SER A 317 16.25 8.97 -29.89
N VAL A 318 17.25 8.36 -29.24
CA VAL A 318 17.93 7.19 -29.82
C VAL A 318 17.51 5.85 -29.20
N PHE A 319 16.88 5.84 -28.02
CA PHE A 319 16.49 4.59 -27.35
C PHE A 319 15.05 4.12 -27.61
N GLU A 320 14.19 4.91 -28.26
CA GLU A 320 12.84 4.48 -28.62
C GLU A 320 12.77 3.61 -29.90
N HIS A 321 13.88 3.48 -30.64
CA HIS A 321 13.92 2.71 -31.91
C HIS A 321 14.57 1.31 -31.82
N LEU A 322 14.94 0.81 -30.63
CA LEU A 322 15.55 -0.52 -30.47
C LEU A 322 14.76 -1.52 -29.59
N ALA A 323 13.48 -1.24 -29.30
CA ALA A 323 12.59 -2.17 -28.57
C ALA A 323 11.46 -2.78 -29.43
N ALA A 324 11.62 -2.79 -30.76
CA ALA A 324 10.78 -3.54 -31.68
C ALA A 324 11.64 -4.64 -32.32
N PRO A 325 11.88 -5.78 -31.64
CA PRO A 325 10.95 -6.91 -31.80
C PRO A 325 10.96 -7.92 -30.63
N PHE A 326 10.09 -7.79 -29.62
CA PHE A 326 9.78 -8.89 -28.68
C PHE A 326 8.28 -9.06 -28.39
N ARG A 327 7.41 -8.48 -29.23
CA ARG A 327 5.95 -8.67 -29.17
C ARG A 327 5.44 -9.85 -30.01
N ALA A 328 6.30 -10.64 -30.64
CA ALA A 328 5.90 -11.73 -31.53
C ALA A 328 6.08 -13.16 -30.98
N LEU A 329 6.64 -13.37 -29.77
CA LEU A 329 6.95 -14.72 -29.27
C LEU A 329 6.03 -15.24 -28.14
N ARG A 330 4.87 -14.59 -27.89
CA ARG A 330 3.89 -15.06 -26.88
C ARG A 330 2.57 -15.57 -27.47
N ARG A 331 2.48 -15.74 -28.79
CA ARG A 331 1.30 -16.31 -29.51
C ARG A 331 1.55 -17.65 -30.20
N ARG A 332 2.68 -18.32 -29.94
CA ARG A 332 3.02 -19.62 -30.57
C ARG A 332 3.21 -20.80 -29.61
N LEU A 333 2.75 -20.67 -28.37
CA LEU A 333 2.80 -21.78 -27.39
C LEU A 333 1.41 -22.15 -26.83
N SER A 334 0.35 -21.93 -27.61
CA SER A 334 -1.01 -22.37 -27.26
C SER A 334 -1.77 -22.85 -28.50
N SER A 335 -1.10 -23.61 -29.37
CA SER A 335 -1.75 -24.48 -30.37
C SER A 335 -1.06 -25.83 -30.37
#